data_AF-A0AAQ3JP51-F1
#
_entry.id   AF-A0AAQ3JP51-F1
#
_cell.length_a   1.000
_cell.length_b   1.000
_cell.length_c   1.000
_cell.angle_alpha   90.00
_cell.angle_beta   90.00
_cell.angle_gamma   90.00
#
_symmetry.space_group_name_H-M   'P 1'
#
loop_
_entity.id
_entity.type
_entity.pdbx_description
1 polymer ?
#
loop_
_entity_poly.entity_id
_entity_poly.type
_entity_poly.pdbx_seq_one_letter_code
_entity_poly.pdbx_strand_id
1 'polypeptide(L)' 'MGKALAQGRRCGGQRCGIQNFKSSERAKLVESGLRIVGNIGDQWSDILGSPEGDRTFKLPDPMYYIS' A
#
# COMPACT_ATOMS: atom_id res chain seq x y z
N MET A 1 10.29 -13.57 -26.47
CA MET A 1 10.70 -13.85 -25.09
C MET A 1 11.33 -12.60 -24.49
N GLY A 2 10.51 -11.68 -23.99
CA GLY A 2 10.99 -10.41 -23.40
C GLY A 2 10.76 -10.44 -21.91
N LYS A 3 11.83 -10.49 -21.12
CA LYS A 3 11.77 -10.48 -19.66
C LYS A 3 11.15 -9.16 -19.18
N ALA A 4 10.08 -9.27 -18.38
CA ALA A 4 9.51 -8.16 -17.64
C ALA A 4 10.55 -7.65 -16.64
N LEU A 5 11.11 -6.47 -16.90
CA LEU A 5 11.84 -5.71 -15.91
C LEU A 5 10.82 -5.20 -14.89
N ALA A 6 10.91 -5.69 -13.67
CA ALA A 6 10.21 -5.14 -12.50
C ALA A 6 10.67 -3.69 -12.30
N GLN A 7 10.03 -2.77 -13.01
CA GLN A 7 10.26 -1.35 -12.85
C GLN A 7 9.51 -0.90 -11.60
N GLY A 8 10.26 -0.61 -10.53
CA GLY A 8 9.80 0.27 -9.48
C GLY A 8 9.33 1.57 -10.14
N ARG A 9 8.02 1.70 -10.35
CA ARG A 9 7.44 2.87 -10.99
C ARG A 9 7.58 4.04 -10.03
N ARG A 10 8.52 4.92 -10.36
CA ARG A 10 8.61 6.27 -9.83
C ARG A 10 7.24 6.93 -9.97
N CYS A 11 6.60 7.26 -8.85
CA CYS A 11 5.64 8.35 -8.78
C CYS A 11 6.28 9.53 -9.54
N GLY A 12 5.75 9.88 -10.70
CA GLY A 12 6.39 10.78 -11.65
C GLY A 12 6.68 12.14 -11.01
N GLY A 13 7.96 12.42 -10.72
CA GLY A 13 8.49 13.76 -10.41
C GLY A 13 7.92 14.50 -9.19
N GLN A 14 6.96 13.95 -8.45
CA GLN A 14 6.29 14.59 -7.33
C GLN A 14 6.34 13.67 -6.11
N ARG A 15 6.45 14.28 -4.91
CA ARG A 15 6.44 13.57 -3.62
C ARG A 15 5.26 12.60 -3.57
N CYS A 16 5.56 11.32 -3.75
CA CYS A 16 4.59 10.23 -3.64
C CYS A 16 4.11 10.22 -2.20
N GLY A 17 2.82 10.50 -1.95
CA GLY A 17 2.27 10.47 -0.60
C GLY A 17 2.50 9.11 0.07
N ILE A 18 2.54 9.10 1.41
CA ILE A 18 2.79 7.89 2.23
C ILE A 18 1.83 6.76 1.84
N GLN A 19 0.58 7.09 1.52
CA GLN A 19 -0.42 6.17 1.02
C GLN A 19 0.01 5.44 -0.27
N ASN A 20 0.60 6.15 -1.24
CA ASN A 20 1.03 5.57 -2.51
C ASN A 20 2.23 4.64 -2.32
N PHE A 21 3.15 5.02 -1.44
CA PHE A 21 4.28 4.16 -1.07
C PHE A 21 3.79 2.85 -0.46
N LYS A 22 2.91 2.92 0.55
CA LYS A 22 2.35 1.73 1.23
C LYS A 22 1.54 0.85 0.27
N SER A 23 0.72 1.46 -0.60
CA SER A 23 -0.04 0.73 -1.63
C SER A 23 0.87 0.01 -2.62
N SER A 24 1.96 0.66 -3.06
CA SER A 24 2.93 0.03 -3.96
C SER A 24 3.64 -1.17 -3.35
N GLU A 25 3.89 -1.15 -2.03
CA GLU A 25 4.52 -2.26 -1.33
C GLU A 25 3.55 -3.44 -1.19
N ARG A 26 2.28 -3.18 -0.89
CA ARG A 26 1.23 -4.21 -0.89
C ARG A 26 1.05 -4.83 -2.28
N ALA A 27 1.20 -4.05 -3.35
CA ALA A 27 1.14 -4.57 -4.71
C ALA A 27 2.27 -5.58 -4.99
N LYS A 28 3.49 -5.35 -4.47
CA LYS A 28 4.61 -6.31 -4.62
C LYS A 28 4.33 -7.65 -3.92
N LEU A 29 3.64 -7.62 -2.77
CA LEU A 29 3.24 -8.85 -2.07
C LEU A 29 2.21 -9.65 -2.87
N VAL A 30 1.26 -8.97 -3.52
CA VAL A 30 0.30 -9.65 -4.40
C VAL A 30 0.99 -10.17 -5.66
N GLU A 31 1.94 -9.41 -6.22
CA GLU A 31 2.74 -9.84 -7.38
C GLU A 31 3.63 -11.06 -7.06
N SER A 32 4.09 -11.20 -5.81
CA SER A 32 4.82 -12.40 -5.36
C SER A 32 3.91 -13.61 -5.10
N GLY A 33 2.60 -13.50 -5.36
CA GLY A 33 1.62 -14.58 -5.23
C GLY A 33 1.01 -14.70 -3.83
N LEU A 34 1.27 -13.75 -2.92
CA LEU A 34 0.67 -13.74 -1.59
C LEU A 34 -0.72 -13.08 -1.64
N ARG A 35 -1.65 -13.63 -0.87
CA ARG A 35 -2.98 -13.02 -0.67
C ARG A 35 -3.02 -12.26 0.65
N ILE A 36 -3.36 -10.97 0.58
CA ILE A 36 -3.55 -10.14 1.77
C ILE A 36 -4.94 -10.42 2.34
N VAL A 37 -5.02 -11.22 3.40
CA VAL A 37 -6.28 -11.57 4.07
C VAL A 37 -6.79 -10.47 5.01
N GLY A 38 -5.91 -9.56 5.42
CA GLY A 38 -6.25 -8.48 6.33
C GLY A 38 -5.23 -7.36 6.28
N ASN A 39 -5.70 -6.12 6.37
CA ASN A 39 -4.88 -4.93 6.52
C ASN A 39 -5.34 -4.17 7.77
N ILE A 40 -4.38 -3.82 8.63
CA ILE A 40 -4.64 -3.20 9.92
C ILE A 40 -3.79 -1.94 10.01
N GLY A 41 -4.43 -0.84 10.41
CA GLY A 41 -3.75 0.45 10.52
C GLY A 41 -4.48 1.36 11.50
N ASP A 42 -3.72 2.18 12.18
CA ASP A 42 -4.19 3.29 12.99
C ASP A 42 -4.50 4.51 12.13
N GLN A 43 -4.04 4.57 10.87
CA GLN A 43 -4.27 5.69 9.97
C GLN A 43 -4.98 5.28 8.67
N TRP A 44 -5.74 6.21 8.09
CA TRP A 44 -6.43 5.95 6.80
C TRP A 44 -5.44 5.74 5.65
N SER A 45 -4.25 6.36 5.71
CA SER A 45 -3.19 6.18 4.71
C SER A 45 -2.56 4.77 4.71
N ASP A 46 -2.71 4.01 5.80
CA ASP A 46 -2.33 2.59 5.88
C ASP A 46 -3.36 1.68 5.20
N ILE A 47 -4.62 2.02 5.33
CA ILE A 47 -5.74 1.19 4.90
C ILE A 47 -6.10 1.45 3.44
N LEU A 48 -6.21 2.72 3.07
CA LEU A 48 -6.69 3.13 1.76
C LEU A 48 -5.65 2.87 0.68
N GLY A 49 -6.11 2.39 -0.47
CA GLY A 49 -5.30 2.20 -1.67
C GLY A 49 -5.05 0.72 -2.01
N SER A 50 -5.03 0.43 -3.31
CA SER A 50 -5.00 -0.95 -3.79
C SER A 50 -3.59 -1.55 -3.76
N PRO A 51 -3.42 -2.84 -3.37
CA PRO A 51 -4.45 -3.75 -2.86
C PRO A 51 -4.72 -3.55 -1.35
N GLU A 52 -6.00 -3.45 -0.96
CA GLU A 52 -6.43 -3.13 0.42
C GLU A 52 -6.45 -4.37 1.34
N GLY A 53 -6.56 -5.57 0.77
CA GLY A 53 -6.74 -6.82 1.50
C GLY A 53 -8.22 -7.19 1.69
N ASP A 54 -8.50 -8.45 2.03
CA ASP A 54 -9.88 -8.97 2.11
C ASP A 54 -10.72 -8.33 3.24
N ARG A 55 -10.06 -7.89 4.32
CA ARG A 55 -10.68 -7.14 5.43
C ARG A 55 -9.76 -6.05 5.92
N THR A 56 -10.32 -4.90 6.27
CA THR A 56 -9.56 -3.77 6.79
C THR A 56 -9.99 -3.43 8.21
N PHE A 57 -9.02 -3.08 9.06
CA PHE A 57 -9.26 -2.76 10.47
C PHE A 57 -8.60 -1.42 10.83
N LYS A 58 -9.43 -0.43 11.18
CA LYS A 58 -8.98 0.88 11.65
C LYS A 58 -8.87 0.88 13.17
N LEU A 59 -7.66 1.03 13.67
CA LEU A 59 -7.43 1.25 15.10
C LEU A 59 -7.69 2.73 15.43
N PRO A 60 -8.36 3.03 16.56
CA PRO A 60 -8.46 4.40 17.04
C PRO A 60 -7.10 4.85 17.59
N ASP A 61 -6.53 5.90 17.00
CA ASP A 61 -5.41 6.65 17.57
C ASP A 61 -5.83 8.13 17.71
N PRO A 62 -5.97 8.65 18.94
CA PRO A 62 -6.33 10.05 19.18
C PRO A 62 -5.15 11.02 19.11
N MET A 63 -3.91 10.54 19.01
CA MET A 63 -2.73 11.38 19.24
C MET A 63 -2.31 12.16 17.99
N TYR A 64 -2.23 11.55 16.80
CA TYR A 64 -1.71 12.22 15.61
C TYR A 64 -2.34 11.73 14.30
N TYR A 65 -2.33 12.60 13.27
CA TYR A 65 -2.86 12.30 11.95
C TYR A 65 -1.77 12.40 10.87
N ILE A 66 -1.54 11.30 10.17
CA ILE A 66 -0.65 11.17 9.01
C ILE A 66 -1.49 10.89 7.76
N SER A 67 -1.40 11.78 6.77
CA SER A 67 -2.02 11.69 5.44
C SER A 67 -1.00 11.38 4.36
#